data_AF-A0A031LV99-F1
#
_entry.id   AF-A0A031LV99-F1
#
_cell.length_a   1.000
_cell.length_b   1.000
_cell.length_c   1.000
_cell.angle_alpha   90.00
_cell.angle_beta   90.00
_cell.angle_gamma   90.00
#
_symmetry.space_group_name_H-M   'P 1'
#
loop_
_entity.id
_entity.type
_entity.pdbx_description
1 polymer ?
#
loop_
_entity_poly.entity_id
_entity_poly.type
_entity_poly.pdbx_seq_one_letter_code
_entity_poly.pdbx_strand_id
1 'polypeptide(L)'
;MKQRPKAEVKIGVEKGKYNEVVIVIPTADMNGYYAKSIRKTYEGLTLIFVESKGKYFNFAHSVNEGIKEALSLSPSWVIVSNDNMIGIDSPEQLIKQLRTVEENDVVFAKPPMYHSLMVHICKIRRLIYKQYLKRAVSENAVIPFNVR
;
A
#
# COMPACT_ATOMS: atom_id res chain seq x y z
N MET A 1 4.76 -14.79 -21.13
CA MET A 1 3.31 -14.81 -20.83
C MET A 1 2.59 -13.96 -21.87
N LYS A 2 1.49 -14.43 -22.49
CA LYS A 2 0.64 -13.57 -23.33
C LYS A 2 0.12 -12.41 -22.47
N GLN A 3 0.15 -11.17 -22.98
CA GLN A 3 -0.36 -10.01 -22.23
C GLN A 3 -1.83 -10.23 -21.90
N ARG A 4 -2.13 -10.43 -20.61
CA ARG A 4 -3.50 -10.48 -20.11
C ARG A 4 -4.05 -9.05 -20.15
N PRO A 5 -5.26 -8.82 -20.69
CA PRO A 5 -5.89 -7.51 -20.63
C PRO A 5 -6.00 -7.07 -19.17
N LYS A 6 -5.58 -5.83 -18.90
CA LYS A 6 -5.69 -5.19 -17.59
C LYS A 6 -6.98 -4.39 -17.55
N ALA A 7 -7.60 -4.29 -16.38
CA ALA A 7 -8.68 -3.33 -16.19
C ALA A 7 -8.14 -1.90 -16.37
N GLU A 8 -8.99 -1.02 -16.91
CA GLU A 8 -8.71 0.40 -16.93
C GLU A 8 -8.64 0.93 -15.49
N VAL A 9 -7.74 1.89 -15.28
CA VAL A 9 -7.50 2.52 -13.99
C VAL A 9 -7.64 4.02 -14.18
N LYS A 10 -8.50 4.64 -13.36
CA LYS A 10 -8.63 6.09 -13.29
C LYS A 10 -8.11 6.58 -11.95
N ILE A 11 -7.18 7.53 -11.98
CA ILE A 11 -6.56 8.09 -10.78
C ILE A 11 -7.21 9.44 -10.47
N GLY A 12 -7.61 9.65 -9.22
CA GLY A 12 -8.06 10.92 -8.68
C GLY A 12 -7.18 11.33 -7.50
N VAL A 13 -6.50 12.47 -7.63
CA VAL A 13 -5.65 13.02 -6.57
C VAL A 13 -6.36 14.17 -5.88
N GLU A 14 -6.52 14.08 -4.57
CA GLU A 14 -7.11 15.10 -3.71
C GLU A 14 -6.04 15.55 -2.71
N LYS A 15 -5.49 16.76 -2.93
CA LYS A 15 -4.42 17.28 -2.07
C LYS A 15 -4.97 17.73 -0.72
N GLY A 16 -4.33 17.25 0.34
CA GLY A 16 -4.59 17.65 1.71
C GLY A 16 -3.69 18.79 2.18
N LYS A 17 -3.82 19.11 3.46
CA LYS A 17 -2.92 20.02 4.19
C LYS A 17 -1.60 19.34 4.55
N TYR A 18 -1.64 18.05 4.86
CA TYR A 18 -0.47 17.27 5.26
C TYR A 18 0.05 16.47 4.07
N ASN A 19 1.15 16.94 3.47
CA ASN A 19 1.76 16.31 2.28
C ASN A 19 2.80 15.24 2.63
N GLU A 20 3.19 15.13 3.91
CA GLU A 20 4.16 14.14 4.37
C GLU A 20 3.61 12.70 4.32
N VAL A 21 2.28 12.56 4.37
CA VAL A 21 1.57 11.28 4.26
C VAL A 21 0.63 11.33 3.07
N VAL A 22 0.74 10.33 2.20
CA VAL A 22 -0.18 10.12 1.08
C VAL A 22 -0.91 8.81 1.27
N ILE A 23 -2.24 8.82 1.13
CA ILE A 23 -3.08 7.64 1.26
C ILE A 23 -3.52 7.18 -0.12
N VAL A 24 -3.14 5.96 -0.51
CA VAL A 24 -3.57 5.29 -1.74
C VAL A 24 -4.78 4.43 -1.43
N ILE A 25 -5.90 4.69 -2.12
CA ILE A 25 -7.19 4.04 -1.90
C ILE A 25 -7.68 3.42 -3.22
N PRO A 26 -7.45 2.11 -3.44
CA PRO A 26 -8.13 1.38 -4.49
C PRO A 26 -9.64 1.34 -4.22
N THR A 27 -10.44 1.70 -5.20
CA THR A 27 -11.91 1.72 -5.06
C THR A 27 -12.60 1.36 -6.37
N ALA A 28 -13.86 0.93 -6.29
CA ALA A 28 -14.69 0.69 -7.47
C ALA A 28 -15.37 1.97 -7.99
N ASP A 29 -15.52 3.00 -7.15
CA ASP A 29 -16.18 4.27 -7.47
C ASP A 29 -15.68 5.40 -6.55
N MET A 30 -14.93 6.35 -7.11
CA MET A 30 -14.36 7.47 -6.34
C MET A 30 -15.42 8.45 -5.85
N ASN A 31 -16.64 8.41 -6.38
CA ASN A 31 -17.76 9.25 -5.98
C ASN A 31 -18.80 8.48 -5.14
N GLY A 32 -18.55 7.19 -4.91
CA GLY A 32 -19.42 6.29 -4.17
C GLY A 32 -19.47 6.59 -2.67
N TYR A 33 -20.35 5.88 -1.97
CA TYR A 33 -20.53 6.01 -0.52
C TYR A 33 -19.23 5.79 0.26
N TYR A 34 -18.49 4.72 -0.08
CA TYR A 34 -17.22 4.36 0.55
C TYR A 34 -16.16 5.45 0.38
N ALA A 35 -15.95 5.93 -0.85
CA ALA A 35 -15.02 7.02 -1.11
C ALA A 35 -15.40 8.32 -0.36
N LYS A 36 -16.70 8.62 -0.21
CA LYS A 36 -17.16 9.77 0.61
C LYS A 36 -16.87 9.58 2.10
N SER A 37 -17.04 8.36 2.62
CA SER A 37 -16.73 8.03 4.01
C SER A 37 -15.22 8.15 4.30
N ILE A 38 -14.40 7.67 3.38
CA ILE A 38 -12.93 7.73 3.47
C ILE A 38 -12.40 9.16 3.48
N ARG A 39 -12.98 10.05 2.65
CA ARG A 39 -12.63 11.48 2.68
C ARG A 39 -12.80 12.12 4.06
N LYS A 40 -13.84 11.72 4.79
CA LYS A 40 -14.08 12.17 6.17
C LYS A 40 -13.09 11.53 7.15
N THR A 41 -12.77 10.25 6.93
CA THR A 41 -11.86 9.50 7.80
C THR A 41 -10.42 10.04 7.75
N TYR A 42 -9.95 10.40 6.57
CA TYR A 42 -8.60 10.95 6.34
C TYR A 42 -8.63 12.45 6.02
N GLU A 43 -9.56 13.19 6.62
CA GLU A 43 -9.71 14.61 6.36
C GLU A 43 -8.38 15.36 6.58
N GLY A 44 -8.01 16.21 5.62
CA GLY A 44 -6.77 16.97 5.67
C GLY A 44 -5.50 16.23 5.19
N LEU A 45 -5.55 14.92 4.94
CA LEU A 45 -4.46 14.18 4.28
C LEU A 45 -4.59 14.21 2.76
N THR A 46 -3.49 13.96 2.05
CA THR A 46 -3.53 13.79 0.60
C THR A 46 -4.02 12.39 0.25
N LEU A 47 -5.07 12.31 -0.57
CA LEU A 47 -5.71 11.06 -0.98
C LEU A 47 -5.47 10.82 -2.48
N ILE A 48 -5.12 9.60 -2.82
CA ILE A 48 -5.02 9.12 -4.20
C ILE A 48 -6.03 7.98 -4.32
N PHE A 49 -7.18 8.30 -4.89
CA PHE A 49 -8.15 7.30 -5.26
C PHE A 49 -7.75 6.64 -6.57
N VAL A 50 -7.82 5.32 -6.60
CA VAL A 50 -7.53 4.51 -7.79
C VAL A 50 -8.79 3.73 -8.15
N GLU A 51 -9.59 4.29 -9.06
CA GLU A 51 -10.81 3.65 -9.54
C GLU A 51 -10.47 2.53 -10.51
N SER A 52 -10.95 1.32 -10.22
CA SER A 52 -10.95 0.23 -11.18
C SER A 52 -12.11 -0.72 -10.89
N LYS A 53 -12.83 -1.14 -11.94
CA LYS A 53 -14.02 -2.00 -11.81
C LYS A 53 -14.17 -2.95 -12.98
N GLY A 54 -14.99 -3.98 -12.77
CA GLY A 54 -15.39 -4.91 -13.82
C GLY A 54 -14.39 -6.05 -14.06
N LYS A 55 -14.44 -6.61 -15.27
CA LYS A 55 -13.63 -7.77 -15.65
C LYS A 55 -12.15 -7.39 -15.62
N TYR A 56 -11.32 -8.27 -15.07
CA TYR A 56 -9.87 -8.08 -14.91
C TYR A 56 -9.48 -7.05 -13.84
N PHE A 57 -10.40 -6.67 -12.94
CA PHE A 57 -10.03 -5.94 -11.72
C PHE A 57 -8.90 -6.68 -10.99
N ASN A 58 -7.87 -5.92 -10.60
CA ASN A 58 -6.73 -6.43 -9.88
C ASN A 58 -6.28 -5.39 -8.85
N PHE A 59 -6.53 -5.71 -7.59
CA PHE A 59 -6.17 -4.85 -6.45
C PHE A 59 -4.68 -4.46 -6.45
N ALA A 60 -3.77 -5.42 -6.63
CA ALA A 60 -2.34 -5.15 -6.64
C ALA A 60 -1.93 -4.23 -7.79
N HIS A 61 -2.58 -4.35 -8.95
CA HIS A 61 -2.34 -3.43 -10.06
C HIS A 61 -2.76 -2.01 -9.71
N SER A 62 -3.96 -1.83 -9.16
CA SER A 62 -4.47 -0.53 -8.72
C SER A 62 -3.56 0.08 -7.64
N VAL A 63 -3.16 -0.70 -6.64
CA VAL A 63 -2.21 -0.25 -5.61
C VAL A 63 -0.89 0.21 -6.23
N ASN A 64 -0.32 -0.56 -7.17
CA ASN A 64 0.94 -0.20 -7.81
C ASN A 64 0.82 1.11 -8.62
N GLU A 65 -0.27 1.32 -9.36
CA GLU A 65 -0.47 2.59 -10.07
C GLU A 65 -0.64 3.77 -9.09
N GLY A 66 -1.37 3.56 -7.99
CA GLY A 66 -1.50 4.58 -6.93
C GLY A 66 -0.19 4.90 -6.22
N ILE A 67 0.66 3.90 -5.95
CA ILE A 67 1.98 4.10 -5.34
C ILE A 67 2.89 4.90 -6.28
N LYS A 68 2.89 4.62 -7.59
CA LYS A 68 3.66 5.41 -8.55
C LYS A 68 3.26 6.88 -8.52
N GLU A 69 1.96 7.16 -8.49
CA GLU A 69 1.45 8.52 -8.38
C GLU A 69 1.86 9.14 -7.03
N ALA A 70 1.74 8.39 -5.93
CA ALA A 70 2.15 8.85 -4.61
C ALA A 70 3.62 9.24 -4.56
N LEU A 71 4.51 8.43 -5.13
CA LEU A 71 5.96 8.69 -5.16
C LEU A 71 6.30 9.98 -5.93
N SER A 72 5.50 10.37 -6.93
CA SER A 72 5.70 11.65 -7.64
C SER A 72 5.53 12.87 -6.74
N LEU A 73 4.81 12.72 -5.62
CA LEU A 73 4.58 13.77 -4.62
C LEU A 73 5.71 13.84 -3.56
N SER A 74 6.69 12.94 -3.62
CA SER A 74 7.80 12.83 -2.65
C SER A 74 7.35 12.79 -1.16
N PRO A 75 6.39 11.92 -0.78
CA PRO A 75 5.92 11.84 0.60
C PRO A 75 6.95 11.14 1.49
N SER A 76 6.87 11.39 2.79
CA SER A 76 7.62 10.61 3.80
C SER A 76 7.01 9.22 4.00
N TRP A 77 5.68 9.13 3.95
CA TRP A 77 4.94 7.88 4.09
C TRP A 77 3.87 7.71 3.01
N VAL A 78 3.81 6.51 2.43
CA VAL A 78 2.70 6.07 1.58
C VAL A 78 1.92 5.01 2.33
N ILE A 79 0.62 5.22 2.50
CA ILE A 79 -0.28 4.28 3.17
C ILE A 79 -1.23 3.70 2.13
N VAL A 80 -1.32 2.37 2.07
CA VAL A 80 -2.34 1.70 1.26
C VAL A 80 -3.53 1.36 2.15
N SER A 81 -4.70 1.88 1.83
CA SER A 81 -5.94 1.68 2.57
C SER A 81 -7.04 1.14 1.68
N ASN A 82 -7.89 0.27 2.22
CA ASN A 82 -9.15 -0.07 1.57
C ASN A 82 -10.12 1.14 1.60
N ASP A 83 -11.15 1.10 0.76
CA ASP A 83 -12.16 2.15 0.68
C ASP A 83 -13.29 2.01 1.73
N ASN A 84 -13.36 0.89 2.45
CA ASN A 84 -14.39 0.60 3.44
C ASN A 84 -13.90 0.70 4.90
N MET A 85 -12.92 1.56 5.17
CA MET A 85 -12.38 1.79 6.51
C MET A 85 -13.25 2.74 7.35
N ILE A 86 -13.18 2.58 8.67
CA ILE A 86 -13.83 3.45 9.65
C ILE A 86 -12.73 4.11 10.49
N GLY A 87 -12.74 5.44 10.58
CA GLY A 87 -11.86 6.19 11.47
C GLY A 87 -12.21 6.00 12.94
N ILE A 88 -11.20 5.69 13.76
CA ILE A 88 -11.30 5.65 15.23
C ILE A 88 -10.63 6.90 15.80
N ASP A 89 -9.38 7.13 15.37
CA ASP A 89 -8.54 8.25 15.79
C ASP A 89 -8.44 9.31 14.68
N SER A 90 -8.01 10.52 15.06
CA SER A 90 -7.85 11.61 14.11
C SER A 90 -6.60 11.44 13.22
N PRO A 91 -6.58 11.99 11.99
CA PRO A 91 -5.41 11.94 11.11
C PRO A 91 -4.12 12.51 11.72
N GLU A 92 -4.22 13.49 12.63
CA GLU A 92 -3.06 14.06 13.33
C GLU A 92 -2.38 13.04 14.25
N GLN A 93 -3.15 12.14 14.88
CA GLN A 93 -2.59 11.08 15.70
C GLN A 93 -1.81 10.08 14.83
N LEU A 94 -2.34 9.74 13.65
CA LEU A 94 -1.65 8.89 12.68
C LEU A 94 -0.31 9.49 12.27
N ILE A 95 -0.28 10.77 11.88
CA ILE A 95 0.96 11.48 11.54
C ILE A 95 1.95 11.45 12.71
N LYS A 96 1.47 11.78 13.92
CA LYS A 96 2.30 11.81 15.12
C LYS A 96 2.94 10.43 15.38
N GLN A 97 2.18 9.35 15.24
CA GLN A 97 2.69 7.99 15.43
C GLN A 97 3.69 7.61 14.34
N LEU A 98 3.40 7.91 13.07
CA LEU A 98 4.32 7.61 11.96
C LEU A 98 5.68 8.32 12.10
N ARG A 99 5.70 9.54 12.65
CA ARG A 99 6.95 10.27 12.94
C ARG A 99 7.80 9.62 14.03
N THR A 100 7.21 8.77 14.88
CA THR A 100 7.95 8.03 15.92
C THR A 100 8.51 6.70 15.44
N VAL A 101 8.10 6.25 14.24
CA VAL A 101 8.63 5.01 13.66
C VAL A 101 9.99 5.33 13.04
N GLU A 102 11.04 4.91 13.72
CA GLU A 102 12.41 4.96 13.22
C GLU A 102 12.79 3.59 12.64
N GLU A 103 13.71 3.56 11.66
CA GLU A 103 14.39 2.35 11.15
C GLU A 103 13.54 1.29 10.43
N ASN A 104 12.27 1.55 10.09
CA ASN A 104 11.41 0.58 9.40
C ASN A 104 10.99 1.07 8.00
N ASP A 105 11.23 0.24 6.97
CA ASP A 105 10.80 0.54 5.59
C ASP A 105 9.31 0.26 5.35
N VAL A 106 8.71 -0.65 6.13
CA VAL A 106 7.32 -1.09 5.97
C VAL A 106 6.67 -1.30 7.33
N VAL A 107 5.50 -0.71 7.52
CA VAL A 107 4.68 -0.85 8.74
C VAL A 107 3.33 -1.46 8.38
N PHE A 108 2.88 -2.44 9.17
CA PHE A 108 1.56 -3.05 9.01
C PHE A 108 0.61 -2.55 10.08
N ALA A 109 -0.66 -2.36 9.72
CA ALA A 109 -1.71 -2.09 10.69
C ALA A 109 -1.79 -3.24 11.70
N LYS A 110 -2.02 -2.88 12.98
CA LYS A 110 -2.23 -3.89 14.02
C LYS A 110 -3.48 -4.71 13.67
N PRO A 111 -3.40 -6.05 13.65
CA PRO A 111 -4.57 -6.89 13.42
C PRO A 111 -5.66 -6.58 14.46
N PRO A 112 -6.91 -6.30 14.06
CA PRO A 112 -7.99 -6.09 15.02
C PRO A 112 -8.42 -7.43 15.63
N MET A 113 -8.99 -7.38 16.84
CA MET A 113 -9.45 -8.58 17.57
C MET A 113 -10.49 -9.42 16.81
N TYR A 114 -11.28 -8.80 15.94
CA TYR A 114 -12.44 -9.45 15.30
C TYR A 114 -12.19 -9.94 13.86
N HIS A 115 -11.31 -9.32 13.08
CA HIS A 115 -10.97 -9.79 11.74
C HIS A 115 -9.52 -9.54 11.38
N SER A 116 -8.74 -10.61 11.34
CA SER A 116 -7.46 -10.67 10.64
C SER A 116 -7.18 -12.14 10.44
N LEU A 117 -7.28 -12.63 9.21
CA LEU A 117 -6.59 -13.89 8.91
C LEU A 117 -5.13 -13.63 9.27
N MET A 118 -4.64 -14.25 10.35
CA MET A 118 -3.20 -14.33 10.62
C MET A 118 -2.60 -15.14 9.48
N VAL A 119 -2.30 -14.48 8.37
CA VAL A 119 -1.50 -15.09 7.33
C VAL A 119 -0.07 -14.93 7.79
N HIS A 120 0.46 -15.98 8.43
CA HIS A 120 1.90 -16.11 8.63
C HIS A 120 2.56 -16.28 7.27
N ILE A 121 2.89 -15.17 6.59
CA ILE A 121 3.44 -15.23 5.23
C ILE A 121 4.83 -15.88 5.24
N CYS A 122 5.65 -15.67 6.27
CA CYS A 122 6.86 -16.44 6.57
C CYS A 122 7.44 -16.05 7.94
N LYS A 123 7.91 -17.01 8.74
CA LYS A 123 8.93 -16.74 9.78
C LYS A 123 10.27 -16.99 9.12
N ILE A 124 11.04 -15.95 8.80
CA ILE A 124 12.37 -16.11 8.19
C ILE A 124 13.22 -16.93 9.17
N ARG A 125 13.40 -18.22 8.88
CA ARG A 125 14.30 -19.07 9.65
C ARG A 125 15.72 -18.60 9.35
N ARG A 126 16.38 -17.97 10.33
CA ARG A 126 17.76 -17.45 10.28
C ARG A 126 18.77 -18.39 9.58
N LEU A 127 18.55 -19.70 9.62
CA LEU A 127 19.40 -20.71 8.99
C LEU A 127 19.36 -20.67 7.45
N ILE A 128 18.18 -20.40 6.86
CA ILE A 128 18.03 -20.34 5.40
C ILE A 128 18.75 -19.10 4.87
N TYR A 129 18.55 -17.94 5.50
CA TYR A 129 19.21 -16.68 5.11
C TYR A 129 20.75 -16.75 5.16
N LYS A 130 21.33 -17.41 6.19
CA LYS A 130 22.79 -17.61 6.28
C LYS A 130 23.36 -18.52 5.18
N GLN A 131 22.62 -19.53 4.73
CA GLN A 131 23.05 -20.37 3.61
C GLN A 131 22.95 -19.63 2.27
N TYR A 132 21.91 -18.83 2.08
CA TYR A 132 21.74 -18.01 0.88
C TYR A 132 22.80 -16.91 0.75
N LEU A 133 23.13 -16.21 1.84
CA LEU A 133 24.23 -15.21 1.86
C LEU A 133 25.60 -15.84 1.59
N LYS A 134 25.87 -17.03 2.14
CA LYS A 134 27.15 -17.73 1.88
C LYS A 134 27.31 -18.13 0.40
N ARG A 135 26.21 -18.47 -0.27
CA ARG A 135 26.19 -18.81 -1.70
C ARG A 135 26.32 -17.59 -2.61
N ALA A 136 25.68 -16.47 -2.25
CA ALA A 136 25.75 -15.23 -3.03
C ALA A 136 27.14 -14.56 -2.98
N VAL A 137 27.93 -14.83 -1.95
CA VAL A 137 29.33 -14.34 -1.84
C VAL A 137 30.31 -15.28 -2.53
N SER A 138 29.99 -16.56 -2.72
CA SER A 138 30.88 -17.53 -3.37
C SER A 138 30.75 -17.60 -4.89
N GLU A 139 29.69 -17.03 -5.46
CA GLU A 139 29.45 -17.02 -6.91
C GLU A 139 29.14 -15.58 -7.33
N ASN A 140 29.97 -14.98 -8.19
CA ASN A 140 29.70 -13.73 -8.91
C ASN A 140 28.49 -13.92 -9.88
N ALA A 141 27.32 -14.24 -9.33
CA ALA A 141 26.14 -14.62 -10.09
C ALA A 141 25.13 -13.48 -10.09
N VAL A 142 25.06 -12.81 -11.23
CA VAL A 142 23.96 -11.94 -11.66
C VAL A 142 22.63 -12.66 -11.41
N ILE A 143 21.69 -12.00 -10.72
CA ILE A 143 20.37 -12.55 -10.40
C ILE A 143 19.39 -12.20 -11.54
N PRO A 144 18.89 -13.16 -12.34
CA PRO A 144 17.71 -12.92 -13.14
C PRO A 144 16.48 -13.25 -12.28
N PHE A 145 15.74 -12.22 -11.89
CA PHE A 145 14.40 -12.39 -11.31
C PHE A 145 13.43 -12.80 -12.41
N ASN A 146 12.99 -14.07 -12.40
CA ASN A 146 11.88 -14.54 -13.22
C ASN A 146 10.83 -15.16 -12.29
N VAL A 147 9.70 -14.47 -12.14
CA VAL A 147 8.56 -14.91 -11.34
C VAL A 147 7.56 -15.59 -12.28
N ARG A 148 7.14 -16.81 -11.94
CA ARG A 148 5.94 -17.44 -12.51
C ARG A 148 4.75 -17.15 -11.62
#